data_AF-A0A951J5I9-F1
#
_entry.id   AF-A0A951J5I9-F1
#
_cell.length_a   1.000
_cell.length_b   1.000
_cell.length_c   1.000
_cell.angle_alpha   90.00
_cell.angle_beta   90.00
_cell.angle_gamma   90.00
#
_symmetry.space_group_name_H-M   'P 1'
#
loop_
_entity.id
_entity.type
_entity.pdbx_description
1 polymer ?
#
loop_
_entity_poly.entity_id
_entity_poly.type
_entity_poly.pdbx_seq_one_letter_code
_entity_poly.pdbx_strand_id
1 'polypeptide(L)'
;MSPDRGEGPPEAPDPGPDRRPPTAPGDPDADRTPLDPELQRAQEERLRAAWKTPEGWRYWSAVNNTEVGIWYAASSFLFFLFGGVLALLMRVQLAAPGNDAVSADLYNQLFTLHGSMMMFLFAVPLFEAFAIFVLPEMLGARDLPFPRLSAYAFWAYLVGGLRFFCSLFFGLAP
;
A
#
# COMPACT_ATOMS: atom_id res chain seq x y z
N MET A 1 55.62 -36.70 -14.06
CA MET A 1 54.22 -36.96 -13.67
C MET A 1 54.07 -36.46 -12.24
N SER A 2 53.74 -35.18 -12.08
CA SER A 2 53.45 -34.55 -10.79
C SER A 2 52.03 -34.01 -10.88
N PRO A 3 51.11 -34.42 -9.99
CA PRO A 3 49.72 -34.03 -10.10
C PRO A 3 49.55 -32.58 -9.62
N ASP A 4 48.82 -31.84 -10.45
CA ASP A 4 48.29 -30.51 -10.23
C ASP A 4 47.46 -30.46 -8.94
N ARG A 5 47.82 -29.53 -8.04
CA ARG A 5 47.10 -29.32 -6.77
C ARG A 5 46.11 -28.17 -6.97
N GLY A 6 44.84 -28.58 -7.03
CA GLY A 6 43.62 -27.84 -6.74
C GLY A 6 43.72 -26.33 -6.54
N GLU A 7 43.20 -25.59 -7.50
CA GLU A 7 42.59 -24.29 -7.26
C GLU A 7 41.34 -24.52 -6.38
N GLY A 8 41.38 -24.03 -5.14
CA GLY A 8 40.21 -23.96 -4.28
C GLY A 8 39.19 -22.94 -4.80
N PRO A 9 37.93 -22.99 -4.32
CA PRO A 9 36.92 -21.99 -4.67
C PRO A 9 37.39 -20.56 -4.31
N PRO A 10 37.01 -19.54 -5.08
CA PRO A 10 37.45 -18.16 -4.85
C PRO A 10 37.06 -17.71 -3.44
N GLU A 11 38.06 -17.31 -2.68
CA GLU A 11 37.91 -16.71 -1.36
C GLU A 11 37.02 -15.48 -1.48
N ALA A 12 35.93 -15.45 -0.71
CA ALA A 12 35.02 -14.31 -0.69
C ALA A 12 35.80 -13.05 -0.26
N PRO A 13 35.53 -11.88 -0.87
CA PRO A 13 36.23 -10.65 -0.50
C PRO A 13 36.14 -10.40 1.00
N ASP A 14 37.30 -10.22 1.63
CA ASP A 14 37.44 -9.87 3.05
C ASP A 14 36.53 -8.67 3.36
N PRO A 15 35.51 -8.82 4.23
CA PRO A 15 34.72 -7.69 4.69
C PRO A 15 35.65 -6.85 5.54
N GLY A 16 36.28 -5.85 4.91
CA GLY A 16 37.29 -4.99 5.53
C GLY A 16 36.85 -4.47 6.90
N PRO A 17 37.81 -4.02 7.73
CA PRO A 17 37.62 -3.78 9.15
C PRO A 17 36.36 -2.95 9.41
N ASP A 18 35.48 -3.52 10.24
CA ASP A 18 34.20 -2.96 10.71
C ASP A 18 34.35 -1.47 11.04
N ARG A 19 33.92 -0.61 10.11
CA ARG A 19 33.98 0.86 10.26
C ARG A 19 32.79 1.36 11.06
N ARG A 20 32.52 0.76 12.22
CA ARG A 20 31.58 1.37 13.16
C ARG A 20 32.21 2.66 13.71
N PRO A 21 31.47 3.79 13.72
CA PRO A 21 31.94 4.99 14.39
C PRO A 21 32.20 4.68 15.87
N PRO A 22 33.19 5.35 16.52
CA PRO A 22 33.44 5.17 17.95
C PRO A 22 32.15 5.33 18.75
N THR A 23 31.88 4.39 19.66
CA THR A 23 30.67 4.42 20.50
C THR A 23 30.57 5.76 21.23
N ALA A 24 29.42 6.43 21.08
CA ALA A 24 29.18 7.70 21.73
C ALA A 24 29.12 7.48 23.26
N PRO A 25 29.65 8.41 24.09
CA PRO A 25 29.51 8.32 25.54
C PRO A 25 28.02 8.28 25.92
N GLY A 26 27.58 7.18 26.55
CA GLY A 26 26.17 6.95 26.91
C GLY A 26 25.36 6.12 25.90
N ASP A 27 26.00 5.50 24.91
CA ASP A 27 25.35 4.54 24.02
C ASP A 27 24.77 3.35 24.83
N PRO A 28 23.45 3.14 24.84
CA PRO A 28 22.81 2.02 25.54
C PRO A 28 23.26 0.65 25.00
N ASP A 29 23.92 0.63 23.84
CA ASP A 29 24.44 -0.57 23.19
C ASP A 29 25.94 -0.75 23.40
N ALA A 30 26.61 0.14 24.14
CA ALA A 30 28.05 0.07 24.40
C ALA A 30 28.49 -1.22 25.10
N ASP A 31 27.65 -1.77 25.98
CA ASP A 31 27.89 -3.04 26.70
C ASP A 31 27.40 -4.27 25.93
N ARG A 32 26.77 -4.10 24.76
CA ARG A 32 26.34 -5.25 23.94
C ARG A 32 27.56 -5.86 23.29
N THR A 33 27.87 -7.10 23.67
CA THR A 33 28.88 -7.90 22.97
C THR A 33 28.51 -7.95 21.49
N PRO A 34 29.40 -7.55 20.56
CA PRO A 34 29.14 -7.67 19.14
C PRO A 34 28.78 -9.12 18.81
N LEU A 35 27.57 -9.35 18.29
CA LEU A 35 27.17 -10.65 17.79
C LEU A 35 28.16 -11.11 16.72
N ASP A 36 28.47 -12.40 16.67
CA ASP A 36 29.33 -12.96 15.63
C ASP A 36 28.80 -12.56 14.24
N PRO A 37 29.66 -12.11 13.29
CA PRO A 37 29.21 -11.61 11.98
C PRO A 37 28.37 -12.62 11.18
N GLU A 38 28.53 -13.92 11.43
CA GLU A 38 27.70 -14.97 10.83
C GLU A 38 26.31 -15.05 11.47
N LEU A 39 26.22 -14.93 12.80
CA LEU A 39 24.93 -14.90 13.51
C LEU A 39 24.13 -13.65 13.15
N GLN A 40 24.79 -12.50 13.00
CA GLN A 40 24.14 -11.26 12.54
C GLN A 40 23.50 -11.45 11.16
N ARG A 41 24.26 -12.00 10.20
CA ARG A 41 23.75 -12.29 8.85
C ARG A 41 22.57 -13.27 8.89
N ALA A 42 22.68 -14.35 9.66
CA ALA A 42 21.59 -15.33 9.79
C ALA A 42 20.33 -14.72 10.44
N GLN A 43 20.48 -13.83 11.43
CA GLN A 43 19.36 -13.11 12.04
C GLN A 43 18.71 -12.14 11.06
N GLU A 44 19.49 -11.37 10.32
CA GLU A 44 18.99 -10.48 9.27
C GLU A 44 18.20 -11.24 8.20
N GLU A 45 18.71 -12.38 7.74
CA GLU A 45 18.02 -13.23 6.78
C GLU A 45 16.70 -13.77 7.33
N ARG A 46 16.67 -14.23 8.59
CA ARG A 46 15.44 -14.66 9.25
C ARG A 46 14.41 -13.55 9.36
N LEU A 47 14.85 -12.33 9.71
CA LEU A 47 13.98 -11.16 9.74
C LEU A 47 13.45 -10.82 8.35
N ARG A 48 14.30 -10.79 7.32
CA ARG A 48 13.89 -10.54 5.92
C ARG A 48 12.92 -11.61 5.41
N ALA A 49 13.15 -12.88 5.75
CA ALA A 49 12.30 -13.99 5.36
C ALA A 49 10.90 -13.91 6.00
N ALA A 50 10.82 -13.54 7.28
CA ALA A 50 9.54 -13.38 7.99
C ALA A 50 8.67 -12.25 7.43
N TRP A 51 9.30 -11.22 6.86
CA TRP A 51 8.65 -10.03 6.30
C TRP A 51 8.50 -10.05 4.76
N LYS A 52 8.85 -11.15 4.12
CA LYS A 52 8.71 -11.28 2.65
C LYS A 52 7.23 -11.26 2.28
N THR A 53 6.86 -10.43 1.31
CA THR A 53 5.50 -10.42 0.77
C THR A 53 5.15 -11.80 0.22
N PRO A 54 4.01 -12.39 0.61
CA PRO A 54 3.59 -13.68 0.09
C PRO A 54 3.34 -13.61 -1.42
N GLU A 55 3.85 -14.59 -2.16
CA GLU A 55 3.73 -14.64 -3.62
C GLU A 55 2.52 -15.48 -4.06
N GLY A 56 2.13 -15.34 -5.34
CA GLY A 56 1.03 -16.09 -5.94
C GLY A 56 -0.34 -15.69 -5.37
N TRP A 57 -1.23 -16.67 -5.13
CA TRP A 57 -2.58 -16.41 -4.61
C TRP A 57 -2.57 -15.79 -3.21
N ARG A 58 -1.52 -16.04 -2.42
CA ARG A 58 -1.36 -15.52 -1.06
C ARG A 58 -1.03 -14.03 -1.03
N TYR A 59 -0.71 -13.42 -2.17
CA TYR A 59 -0.47 -11.99 -2.30
C TYR A 59 -1.61 -11.14 -1.70
N TRP A 60 -2.87 -11.55 -1.93
CA TRP A 60 -4.04 -10.86 -1.39
C TRP A 60 -4.18 -10.94 0.15
N SER A 61 -3.34 -11.76 0.80
CA SER A 61 -3.20 -11.80 2.27
C SER A 61 -2.02 -10.98 2.79
N ALA A 62 -1.35 -10.20 1.93
CA ALA A 62 -0.28 -9.30 2.34
C ALA A 62 -0.79 -8.24 3.32
N VAL A 63 0.09 -7.89 4.27
CA VAL A 63 -0.21 -6.94 5.35
C VAL A 63 0.77 -5.77 5.38
N ASN A 64 1.78 -5.79 4.52
CA ASN A 64 2.81 -4.76 4.45
C ASN A 64 2.17 -3.43 4.01
N ASN A 65 2.47 -2.34 4.72
CA ASN A 65 1.97 -1.00 4.38
C ASN A 65 2.18 -0.63 2.91
N THR A 66 3.32 -0.98 2.30
CA THR A 66 3.58 -0.66 0.89
C THR A 66 2.53 -1.27 -0.04
N GLU A 67 2.20 -2.55 0.15
CA GLU A 67 1.21 -3.25 -0.68
C GLU A 67 -0.20 -2.69 -0.44
N VAL A 68 -0.57 -2.52 0.83
CA VAL A 68 -1.88 -1.98 1.20
C VAL A 68 -2.05 -0.56 0.66
N GLY A 69 -1.03 0.29 0.75
CA GLY A 69 -1.02 1.63 0.19
C GLY A 69 -1.20 1.64 -1.32
N ILE A 70 -0.57 0.71 -2.05
CA ILE A 70 -0.76 0.54 -3.50
C ILE A 70 -2.20 0.16 -3.80
N TRP A 71 -2.78 -0.78 -3.04
CA TRP A 71 -4.16 -1.21 -3.24
C TRP A 71 -5.17 -0.08 -3.01
N TYR A 72 -4.98 0.73 -1.96
CA TYR A 72 -5.79 1.91 -1.72
C TYR A 72 -5.67 2.93 -2.86
N ALA A 73 -4.44 3.29 -3.25
CA ALA A 73 -4.21 4.26 -4.32
C ALA A 73 -4.80 3.81 -5.67
N ALA A 74 -4.62 2.52 -6.03
CA ALA A 74 -5.15 1.96 -7.26
C ALA A 74 -6.68 1.92 -7.24
N SER A 75 -7.28 1.48 -6.13
CA SER A 75 -8.74 1.38 -5.99
C SER A 75 -9.39 2.76 -5.95
N SER A 76 -8.82 3.71 -5.21
CA SER A 76 -9.32 5.08 -5.13
C SER A 76 -9.25 5.78 -6.48
N PHE A 77 -8.18 5.54 -7.25
CA PHE A 77 -8.06 6.05 -8.61
C PHE A 77 -9.12 5.43 -9.54
N LEU A 78 -9.42 4.14 -9.40
CA LEU A 78 -10.50 3.50 -10.16
C LEU A 78 -11.87 4.14 -9.85
N PHE A 79 -12.18 4.37 -8.57
CA PHE A 79 -13.42 5.08 -8.18
C PHE A 79 -13.45 6.54 -8.63
N PHE A 80 -12.28 7.20 -8.71
CA PHE A 80 -12.18 8.53 -9.32
C PHE A 80 -12.59 8.51 -10.79
N LEU A 81 -12.14 7.53 -11.57
CA LEU A 81 -12.56 7.39 -12.96
C LEU A 81 -14.08 7.17 -13.07
N PHE A 82 -14.65 6.31 -12.21
CA PHE A 82 -16.10 6.11 -12.18
C PHE A 82 -16.86 7.38 -11.84
N GLY A 83 -16.50 8.08 -10.75
CA GLY A 83 -17.14 9.35 -10.41
C GLY A 83 -16.92 10.43 -11.47
N GLY A 84 -15.81 10.39 -12.20
CA GLY A 84 -15.54 11.24 -13.37
C GLY A 84 -16.52 10.98 -14.52
N VAL A 85 -16.85 9.72 -14.80
CA VAL A 85 -17.90 9.36 -15.78
C VAL A 85 -19.26 9.92 -15.36
N LEU A 86 -19.63 9.80 -14.08
CA LEU A 86 -20.88 10.41 -13.58
C LEU A 86 -20.88 11.92 -13.74
N ALA A 87 -19.75 12.59 -13.48
CA ALA A 87 -19.61 14.02 -13.70
C ALA A 87 -19.80 14.40 -15.18
N LEU A 88 -19.24 13.61 -16.09
CA LEU A 88 -19.41 13.83 -17.53
C LEU A 88 -20.87 13.66 -17.95
N LEU A 89 -21.59 12.67 -17.43
CA LEU A 89 -23.03 12.50 -17.70
C LEU A 89 -23.85 13.72 -17.25
N MET A 90 -23.59 14.23 -16.04
CA MET A 90 -24.24 15.47 -15.57
C MET A 90 -23.89 16.67 -16.45
N ARG A 91 -22.64 16.76 -16.92
CA ARG A 91 -22.19 17.83 -17.82
C ARG A 91 -22.85 17.76 -19.20
N VAL A 92 -23.11 16.55 -19.72
CA VAL A 92 -23.88 16.37 -20.96
C VAL A 92 -25.31 16.89 -20.77
N GLN A 93 -25.96 16.59 -19.64
CA GLN A 93 -27.29 17.12 -19.35
C GLN A 93 -27.32 18.65 -19.26
N LEU A 94 -26.26 19.28 -18.73
CA LEU A 94 -26.14 20.74 -18.60
C LEU A 94 -25.56 21.44 -19.84
N ALA A 95 -25.25 20.71 -20.92
CA ALA A 95 -24.58 21.28 -22.09
C ALA A 95 -25.46 22.27 -22.88
N ALA A 96 -26.78 22.11 -22.82
CA ALA A 96 -27.76 23.00 -23.44
C ALA A 96 -28.99 23.16 -22.54
N PRO A 97 -29.65 24.33 -22.56
CA PRO A 97 -30.89 24.54 -21.82
C PRO A 97 -32.00 23.63 -22.36
N GLY A 98 -32.74 22.98 -21.46
CA GLY A 98 -33.85 22.09 -21.84
C GLY A 98 -33.42 20.77 -22.49
N ASN A 99 -32.17 20.35 -22.30
CA ASN A 99 -31.71 19.04 -22.75
C ASN A 99 -32.45 17.91 -22.02
N ASP A 100 -32.63 16.77 -22.68
CA ASP A 100 -33.40 15.62 -22.16
C ASP A 100 -32.57 14.33 -22.19
N ALA A 101 -31.24 14.47 -22.05
CA ALA A 101 -30.31 13.35 -22.05
C ALA A 101 -30.45 12.47 -20.79
N VAL A 102 -30.83 13.07 -19.66
CA VAL A 102 -31.02 12.41 -18.37
C VAL A 102 -32.28 12.95 -17.71
N SER A 103 -33.19 12.07 -17.28
CA SER A 103 -34.39 12.46 -16.52
C SER A 103 -34.02 13.16 -15.22
N ALA A 104 -34.89 14.05 -14.71
CA ALA A 104 -34.66 14.78 -13.46
C ALA A 104 -34.34 13.87 -12.25
N ASP A 105 -35.04 12.75 -12.11
CA ASP A 105 -34.81 11.79 -11.02
C ASP A 105 -33.42 11.17 -11.11
N LEU A 106 -33.04 10.70 -12.30
CA LEU A 106 -31.70 10.15 -12.54
C LEU A 106 -30.61 11.21 -12.35
N TYR A 107 -30.84 12.46 -12.74
CA TYR A 107 -29.87 13.54 -12.51
C TYR A 107 -29.60 13.75 -11.01
N ASN A 108 -30.65 13.78 -10.18
CA ASN A 108 -30.51 13.91 -8.73
C ASN A 108 -29.74 12.73 -8.12
N GLN A 109 -30.03 11.50 -8.56
CA GLN A 109 -29.29 10.31 -8.13
C GLN A 109 -27.81 10.37 -8.55
N LEU A 110 -27.52 10.75 -9.79
CA LEU A 110 -26.14 10.89 -10.29
C LEU A 110 -25.37 11.97 -9.51
N PHE A 111 -26.01 13.08 -9.16
CA PHE A 111 -25.39 14.15 -8.39
C PHE A 111 -25.01 13.71 -6.97
N THR A 112 -25.96 13.10 -6.25
CA THR A 112 -25.71 12.55 -4.91
C THR A 112 -24.62 11.50 -4.95
N LEU A 113 -24.71 10.55 -5.89
CA LEU A 113 -23.76 9.45 -6.00
C LEU A 113 -22.36 9.93 -6.40
N HIS A 114 -22.25 10.90 -7.31
CA HIS A 114 -20.97 11.52 -7.68
C HIS A 114 -20.30 12.15 -6.46
N GLY A 115 -21.03 12.99 -5.70
CA GLY A 115 -20.50 13.66 -4.52
C GLY A 115 -20.04 12.69 -3.45
N SER A 116 -20.86 11.69 -3.12
CA SER A 116 -20.51 10.66 -2.14
C SER A 116 -19.31 9.82 -2.58
N MET A 117 -19.24 9.41 -3.85
CA MET A 117 -18.08 8.67 -4.37
C MET A 117 -16.80 9.50 -4.32
N MET A 118 -16.86 10.78 -4.70
CA MET A 118 -15.68 11.65 -4.68
C MET A 118 -15.17 11.87 -3.26
N MET A 119 -16.07 12.03 -2.28
CA MET A 119 -15.66 12.24 -0.89
C MET A 119 -15.17 10.94 -0.22
N PHE A 120 -15.97 9.87 -0.27
CA PHE A 120 -15.74 8.67 0.52
C PHE A 120 -15.00 7.55 -0.21
N LEU A 121 -15.12 7.45 -1.54
CA LEU A 121 -14.47 6.39 -2.31
C LEU A 121 -13.18 6.84 -3.00
N PHE A 122 -12.98 8.14 -3.16
CA PHE A 122 -11.77 8.71 -3.73
C PHE A 122 -10.96 9.54 -2.73
N ALA A 123 -11.48 10.68 -2.23
CA ALA A 123 -10.68 11.63 -1.47
C ALA A 123 -10.15 11.04 -0.16
N VAL A 124 -11.03 10.50 0.68
CA VAL A 124 -10.63 9.89 1.96
C VAL A 124 -9.65 8.72 1.74
N PRO A 125 -9.93 7.73 0.87
CA PRO A 125 -9.02 6.61 0.62
C PRO A 125 -7.68 7.01 -0.01
N LEU A 126 -7.65 8.05 -0.84
CA LEU A 126 -6.40 8.56 -1.41
C LEU A 126 -5.50 9.18 -0.33
N PHE A 127 -6.09 9.97 0.57
CA PHE A 127 -5.35 10.50 1.72
C PHE A 127 -4.91 9.40 2.69
N GLU A 128 -5.72 8.36 2.86
CA GLU A 128 -5.34 7.17 3.63
C GLU A 128 -4.14 6.45 2.98
N ALA A 129 -4.14 6.24 1.66
CA ALA A 129 -3.00 5.68 0.93
C ALA A 129 -1.72 6.48 1.17
N PHE A 130 -1.83 7.81 1.07
CA PHE A 130 -0.70 8.71 1.34
C PHE A 130 -0.19 8.56 2.78
N ALA A 131 -1.08 8.49 3.76
CA ALA A 131 -0.72 8.29 5.15
C ALA A 131 -0.02 6.93 5.37
N ILE A 132 -0.49 5.86 4.73
CA ILE A 132 0.11 4.51 4.80
C ILE A 132 1.54 4.50 4.25
N PHE A 133 1.85 5.30 3.23
CA PHE A 133 3.20 5.43 2.68
C PHE A 133 4.11 6.34 3.52
N VAL A 134 3.59 7.49 3.94
CA VAL A 134 4.43 8.56 4.50
C VAL A 134 4.63 8.40 6.01
N LEU A 135 3.62 7.97 6.76
CA LEU A 135 3.71 7.92 8.22
C LEU A 135 4.83 7.00 8.74
N PRO A 136 5.02 5.76 8.22
CA PRO A 136 6.09 4.89 8.71
C PRO A 136 7.47 5.51 8.48
N GLU A 137 7.70 6.07 7.29
CA GLU A 137 8.95 6.73 6.92
C GLU A 137 9.23 7.96 7.81
N MET A 138 8.22 8.78 8.11
CA MET A 138 8.37 9.94 9.01
C MET A 138 8.70 9.53 10.45
N LEU A 139 8.21 8.37 10.90
CA LEU A 139 8.43 7.87 12.25
C LEU A 139 9.69 7.02 12.37
N GLY A 140 10.39 6.75 11.26
CA GLY A 140 11.48 5.76 11.21
C GLY A 140 10.99 4.34 11.55
N ALA A 141 9.68 4.10 11.42
CA ALA A 141 9.05 2.83 11.67
C ALA A 141 9.05 1.99 10.39
N ARG A 142 9.26 0.68 10.54
CA ARG A 142 9.33 -0.24 9.40
C ARG A 142 7.96 -0.55 8.77
N ASP A 143 6.88 -0.41 9.54
CA ASP A 143 5.50 -0.67 9.12
C ASP A 143 4.52 0.07 10.07
N LEU A 144 3.23 0.05 9.78
CA LEU A 144 2.17 0.59 10.64
C LEU A 144 2.03 -0.20 11.95
N PRO A 145 1.52 0.42 13.04
CA PRO A 145 1.33 -0.26 14.33
C PRO A 145 0.44 -1.50 14.28
N PHE A 146 -0.53 -1.53 13.34
CA PHE A 146 -1.48 -2.62 13.17
C PHE A 146 -1.61 -3.06 11.70
N PRO A 147 -0.64 -3.81 11.14
CA PRO A 147 -0.60 -4.16 9.72
C PRO A 147 -1.82 -4.97 9.26
N ARG A 148 -2.26 -5.93 10.08
CA ARG A 148 -3.45 -6.75 9.79
C ARG A 148 -4.75 -5.97 9.78
N LEU A 149 -4.86 -4.97 10.66
CA LEU A 149 -6.05 -4.12 10.72
C LEU A 149 -6.12 -3.20 9.49
N SER A 150 -4.97 -2.70 9.02
CA SER A 150 -4.87 -1.90 7.79
C SER A 150 -5.30 -2.71 6.56
N ALA A 151 -4.82 -3.96 6.43
CA ALA A 151 -5.27 -4.85 5.36
C ALA A 151 -6.78 -5.14 5.43
N TYR A 152 -7.33 -5.36 6.62
CA TYR A 152 -8.78 -5.53 6.80
C TYR A 152 -9.58 -4.27 6.42
N ALA A 153 -9.11 -3.09 6.81
CA ALA A 153 -9.75 -1.81 6.47
C ALA A 153 -9.85 -1.64 4.95
N PHE A 154 -8.79 -1.99 4.21
CA PHE A 154 -8.81 -1.99 2.75
C PHE A 154 -9.92 -2.88 2.17
N TRP A 155 -10.04 -4.12 2.67
CA TRP A 155 -11.07 -5.05 2.18
C TRP A 155 -12.49 -4.57 2.51
N ALA A 156 -12.69 -4.02 3.71
CA ALA A 156 -13.97 -3.42 4.10
C ALA A 156 -14.33 -2.23 3.19
N TYR A 157 -13.35 -1.37 2.89
CA TYR A 157 -13.49 -0.27 1.94
C TYR A 157 -13.84 -0.76 0.54
N LEU A 158 -13.13 -1.75 0.00
CA LEU A 158 -13.36 -2.24 -1.36
C LEU A 158 -14.74 -2.87 -1.50
N VAL A 159 -15.14 -3.73 -0.54
CA VAL A 159 -16.46 -4.39 -0.56
C VAL A 159 -17.58 -3.37 -0.33
N GLY A 160 -17.41 -2.44 0.61
CA GLY A 160 -18.38 -1.37 0.88
C GLY A 160 -18.55 -0.43 -0.31
N GLY A 161 -17.43 0.00 -0.91
CA GLY A 161 -17.40 0.85 -2.09
C GLY A 161 -18.02 0.19 -3.32
N LEU A 162 -17.73 -1.09 -3.54
CA LEU A 162 -18.36 -1.85 -4.62
C LEU A 162 -19.87 -1.98 -4.41
N ARG A 163 -20.32 -2.29 -3.17
CA ARG A 163 -21.76 -2.37 -2.88
C ARG A 163 -22.46 -1.03 -3.07
N PHE A 164 -21.81 0.05 -2.65
CA PHE A 164 -22.29 1.42 -2.83
C PHE A 164 -22.40 1.78 -4.32
N PHE A 165 -21.37 1.52 -5.12
CA PHE A 165 -21.39 1.72 -6.57
C PHE A 165 -22.50 0.92 -7.25
N CYS A 166 -22.65 -0.36 -6.86
CA CYS A 166 -23.69 -1.22 -7.41
C CYS A 166 -25.12 -0.73 -7.10
N SER A 167 -25.34 0.11 -6.08
CA SER A 167 -26.68 0.62 -5.72
C SER A 167 -27.36 1.37 -6.88
N LEU A 168 -26.58 1.97 -7.77
CA LEU A 168 -27.05 2.64 -8.98
C LEU A 168 -27.84 1.71 -9.91
N PHE A 169 -27.38 0.47 -10.09
CA PHE A 169 -28.01 -0.49 -11.02
C PHE A 169 -29.32 -1.07 -10.49
N PHE A 170 -29.57 -0.97 -9.18
CA PHE A 170 -30.79 -1.47 -8.55
C PHE A 170 -31.85 -0.38 -8.37
N GLY A 171 -31.58 0.86 -8.81
CA GLY A 171 -32.49 1.99 -8.59
C GLY A 171 -32.65 2.36 -7.11
N LEU A 172 -31.67 1.99 -6.29
CA LEU A 172 -31.63 2.24 -4.84
C LEU A 172 -30.66 3.39 -4.50
N ALA A 173 -30.19 4.12 -5.51
CA ALA A 173 -29.41 5.32 -5.28
C ALA A 173 -30.31 6.37 -4.59
N PRO A 174 -29.89 6.94 -3.45
CA PRO A 174 -30.68 7.91 -2.70
C PRO A 174 -30.85 9.24 -3.44
#